data_AF-A0A1V4Z8E1-F1
#
_entry.id   AF-A0A1V4Z8E1-F1
#
_cell.length_a   1.000
_cell.length_b   1.000
_cell.length_c   1.000
_cell.angle_alpha   90.00
_cell.angle_beta   90.00
_cell.angle_gamma   90.00
#
_symmetry.space_group_name_H-M   'P 1'
#
loop_
_entity.id
_entity.type
_entity.pdbx_description
1 polymer ?
#
loop_
_entity_poly.entity_id
_entity_poly.type
_entity_poly.pdbx_seq_one_letter_code
_entity_poly.pdbx_strand_id
1 'polypeptide(L)' 'MRIIAIKRGIRWIYDPDKEVTLKEGDVLVVRGTEDGFERLRRFATGMEKWPVYPQEGS' A
#
# COMPACT_ATOMS: atom_id res chain seq x y z
N MET A 1 -3.12 6.06 7.47
CA MET A 1 -2.52 6.19 6.11
C MET A 1 -3.60 5.84 5.11
N ARG A 2 -3.75 6.61 4.02
CA ARG A 2 -4.71 6.30 2.94
C ARG A 2 -4.01 6.40 1.59
N ILE A 3 -4.25 5.43 0.71
CA ILE A 3 -3.87 5.52 -0.70
C ILE A 3 -4.95 6.34 -1.41
N ILE A 4 -4.55 7.40 -2.11
CA ILE A 4 -5.48 8.31 -2.81
C ILE A 4 -5.44 8.11 -4.32
N ALA A 5 -4.32 7.59 -4.85
CA ALA A 5 -4.20 7.22 -6.25
C ALA A 5 -3.10 6.18 -6.47
N ILE A 6 -3.23 5.42 -7.56
CA ILE A 6 -2.23 4.46 -8.05
C ILE A 6 -1.96 4.78 -9.52
N LYS A 7 -0.69 4.94 -9.87
CA LYS A 7 -0.25 5.02 -11.27
C LYS A 7 0.31 3.68 -11.70
N ARG A 8 -0.25 3.12 -12.77
CA ARG A 8 0.15 1.84 -13.37
C ARG A 8 0.52 2.05 -14.83
N GLY A 9 1.81 2.23 -15.10
CA GLY A 9 2.31 2.64 -16.41
C GLY A 9 1.72 3.99 -16.82
N ILE A 10 0.88 4.00 -17.87
CA ILE A 10 0.18 5.19 -18.37
C ILE A 10 -1.20 5.40 -17.76
N ARG A 11 -1.71 4.43 -16.98
CA ARG A 11 -3.05 4.47 -16.39
C ARG A 11 -3.02 5.01 -14.98
N TRP A 12 -4.09 5.69 -14.59
CA TRP A 12 -4.33 6.17 -13.23
C TRP A 12 -5.59 5.54 -12.66
N ILE A 13 -5.52 5.16 -11.39
CA ILE A 13 -6.64 4.68 -10.58
C ILE A 13 -6.77 5.65 -9.41
N TYR A 14 -7.89 6.35 -9.32
CA TYR A 14 -8.18 7.32 -8.25
C TYR A 14 -9.12 6.71 -7.23
N ASP A 15 -8.95 7.09 -5.96
CA ASP A 15 -9.69 6.56 -4.79
C ASP A 15 -9.87 5.03 -4.86
N PRO A 16 -8.76 4.26 -4.87
CA PRO A 16 -8.83 2.81 -5.02
C PRO A 16 -9.62 2.18 -3.86
N ASP A 17 -10.52 1.27 -4.22
CA ASP A 17 -11.24 0.46 -3.25
C ASP A 17 -10.35 -0.67 -2.66
N LYS A 18 -10.93 -1.45 -1.76
CA LYS A 18 -10.26 -2.56 -1.06
C LYS A 18 -9.98 -3.80 -1.93
N GLU A 19 -10.61 -3.89 -3.10
CA GLU A 19 -10.44 -4.98 -4.05
C GLU A 19 -9.28 -4.70 -5.03
N VAL A 20 -8.78 -3.47 -5.05
CA VAL A 20 -7.60 -3.10 -5.86
C VAL A 20 -6.34 -3.72 -5.29
N THR A 21 -5.84 -4.75 -5.96
CA THR A 21 -4.53 -5.35 -5.67
C THR A 21 -3.38 -4.56 -6.30
N LEU A 22 -2.36 -4.30 -5.49
CA LEU A 22 -1.10 -3.70 -5.92
C LEU A 22 -0.29 -4.68 -6.78
N LYS A 23 0.41 -4.14 -7.78
CA LYS A 23 1.27 -4.88 -8.69
C LYS A 23 2.67 -4.29 -8.70
N GLU A 24 3.64 -5.10 -9.13
CA GLU A 24 4.99 -4.62 -9.37
C GLU A 24 4.99 -3.43 -10.35
N GLY A 25 5.78 -2.40 -10.05
CA GLY A 25 5.87 -1.18 -10.84
C GLY A 25 4.75 -0.16 -10.60
N ASP A 26 3.79 -0.45 -9.72
CA ASP A 26 2.79 0.54 -9.31
C ASP A 26 3.45 1.67 -8.50
N VAL A 27 3.06 2.91 -8.80
CA VAL A 27 3.44 4.08 -7.99
C VAL A 27 2.23 4.52 -7.16
N LEU A 28 2.40 4.53 -5.85
CA LEU A 28 1.33 4.89 -4.91
C LEU A 28 1.44 6.35 -4.52
N VAL A 29 0.31 7.05 -4.59
CA VAL A 29 0.14 8.37 -3.97
C VAL A 29 -0.62 8.17 -2.67
N VAL A 30 0.01 8.54 -1.56
CA VAL A 30 -0.54 8.31 -0.21
C VAL A 30 -0.62 9.59 0.59
N ARG A 31 -1.57 9.64 1.52
CA ARG A 31 -1.74 10.72 2.48
C ARG A 31 -1.78 10.15 3.90
N GLY A 32 -0.99 10.72 4.80
CA GLY A 32 -0.93 10.31 6.20
C GLY A 32 0.26 10.94 6.93
N THR A 33 0.65 10.33 8.04
CA THR A 33 1.81 10.74 8.85
C THR A 33 3.11 10.23 8.22
N GLU A 34 4.22 10.89 8.55
CA GLU A 34 5.56 10.50 8.12
C GLU A 34 5.95 9.09 8.61
N ASP A 35 5.71 8.78 9.89
CA ASP A 35 5.97 7.44 10.45
C ASP A 35 5.20 6.35 9.71
N GLY A 36 3.95 6.63 9.36
CA GLY A 36 3.12 5.70 8.61
C GLY A 36 3.66 5.49 7.20
N PHE A 37 4.24 6.52 6.59
CA PHE A 37 4.82 6.45 5.25
C PHE A 37 6.07 5.60 5.26
N GLU A 38 6.97 5.84 6.21
CA GLU A 38 8.19 5.06 6.37
C GLU A 38 7.88 3.57 6.62
N ARG A 39 6.86 3.27 7.45
CA ARG A 39 6.40 1.89 7.65
C ARG A 39 5.83 1.26 6.38
N LEU A 40 4.96 1.97 5.65
CA LEU A 40 4.38 1.46 4.39
C LEU A 40 5.47 1.22 3.33
N ARG A 41 6.42 2.15 3.22
CA ARG A 41 7.53 2.09 2.27
C ARG A 41 8.33 0.81 2.45
N ARG A 42 8.69 0.44 3.68
CA ARG A 42 9.46 -0.78 3.96
C ARG A 42 8.76 -2.06 3.48
N PHE A 43 7.44 -2.13 3.63
CA PHE A 43 6.67 -3.27 3.08
C PHE A 43 6.58 -3.23 1.55
N ALA A 44 6.31 -2.06 0.96
CA ALA A 44 6.14 -1.93 -0.49
C ALA A 44 7.43 -2.19 -1.28
N THR A 45 8.59 -1.89 -0.71
CA THR A 45 9.91 -2.16 -1.33
C THR A 45 10.45 -3.55 -1.00
N GLY A 46 9.71 -4.36 -0.22
CA GLY A 46 10.16 -5.68 0.21
C GLY A 46 11.27 -5.69 1.26
N MET A 47 11.59 -4.53 1.87
CA MET A 47 12.53 -4.46 3.01
C MET A 47 11.97 -5.18 4.24
N GLU A 48 10.64 -5.19 4.40
CA GLU A 48 9.92 -5.97 5.40
C GLU A 48 8.83 -6.81 4.73
N LYS A 49 8.59 -8.02 5.26
CA LYS A 49 7.42 -8.83 4.87
C LYS A 49 6.18 -8.31 5.58
N TRP A 50 5.04 -8.34 4.89
CA TRP A 50 3.76 -7.99 5.51
C TRP A 50 3.53 -8.88 6.74
N PRO A 51 3.23 -8.30 7.91
CA PRO A 51 3.04 -9.07 9.13
C PRO A 51 1.83 -10.00 8.96
N VAL A 52 2.03 -11.28 9.26
CA VAL A 52 0.92 -12.21 9.46
C VAL A 52 0.40 -11.94 10.86
N TYR A 53 -0.72 -11.24 10.95
CA TYR A 53 -1.42 -11.10 12.21
C TYR A 53 -2.03 -12.45 12.56
N PRO A 54 -1.68 -13.06 13.70
CA PRO A 54 -2.37 -14.26 14.15
C PRO A 54 -3.86 -13.93 14.25
N GLN A 55 -4.70 -14.77 13.66
CA GLN A 55 -6.14 -14.68 13.83
C GLN A 55 -6.40 -14.91 15.33
N GLU A 56 -6.77 -13.88 16.07
CA GLU A 56 -7.17 -14.05 17.46
C GLU A 56 -8.46 -14.88 17.50
N GLY A 57 -8.35 -16.12 17.99
CA GLY A 57 -9.47 -16.91 18.50
C GLY A 57 -10.20 -17.82 17.51
N SER A 58 -10.09 -19.12 17.75
CA SER A 58 -11.28 -19.98 17.92
C SER A 58 -11.31 -20.45 19.36
#